data_AF-A0A6V7WAK2-F1
#
_entry.id   AF-A0A6V7WAK2-F1
#
_cell.length_a   1.000
_cell.length_b   1.000
_cell.length_c   1.000
_cell.angle_alpha   90.00
_cell.angle_beta   90.00
_cell.angle_gamma   90.00
#
_symmetry.space_group_name_H-M   'P 1'
#
loop_
_entity.id
_entity.type
_entity.pdbx_description
1 polymer ?
#
loop_
_entity_poly.entity_id
_entity_poly.type
_entity_poly.pdbx_seq_one_letter_code
_entity_poly.pdbx_strand_id
1 'polypeptide(L)'
;FFPPKTLTENQLKEQLNLLFKCLCEVKTKEENCLKEEKSVKDGHLIPKLDGIQITCLSQLVVQYIWEIYRREGHQLEILLSIIAFLEWAKDFHSDCTASIQIMLCRLYGIFGCVERIKEMEKQIQLKFIQKDSLAFLRFFTPYHFGRFKEANIYYTDLGVMFDMNERETNECLVNAYKNNSFAQIQKFN
;
A
#
# COMPACT_ATOMS: atom_id res chain seq x y z
N PHE A 1 9.51 3.21 29.07
CA PHE A 1 9.64 4.00 27.83
C PHE A 1 8.61 5.12 27.87
N PHE A 2 9.02 6.32 28.27
CA PHE A 2 8.16 7.50 28.24
C PHE A 2 7.93 7.91 26.78
N PRO A 3 6.69 8.11 26.31
CA PRO A 3 6.47 8.68 25.00
C PRO A 3 6.98 10.14 25.02
N PRO A 4 7.69 10.60 23.97
CA PRO A 4 8.15 11.97 23.91
C PRO A 4 6.94 12.89 23.89
N LYS A 5 7.07 14.06 24.54
CA LYS A 5 6.05 15.11 24.63
C LYS A 5 5.48 15.38 23.24
N THR A 6 4.25 14.93 23.03
CA THR A 6 3.49 15.05 21.79
C THR A 6 3.36 16.51 21.42
N LEU A 7 3.64 16.85 20.15
CA LEU A 7 3.12 18.09 19.55
C LEU A 7 1.65 18.21 19.95
N THR A 8 1.26 19.36 20.49
CA THR A 8 -0.13 19.61 20.89
C THR A 8 -1.05 19.34 19.70
N GLU A 9 -2.15 18.65 19.96
CA GLU A 9 -3.15 18.18 18.98
C GLU A 9 -3.56 19.26 17.96
N ASN A 10 -3.58 20.52 18.40
CA ASN A 10 -3.87 21.69 17.56
C ASN A 10 -2.77 22.06 16.57
N GLN A 11 -1.50 22.07 16.99
CA GLN A 11 -0.36 22.39 16.10
C GLN A 11 -0.18 21.31 15.03
N LEU A 12 -0.51 20.07 15.36
CA LEU A 12 -0.41 18.98 14.41
C LEU A 12 -1.62 18.89 13.49
N LYS A 13 -2.82 19.25 13.95
CA LYS A 13 -3.98 19.52 13.07
C LYS A 13 -3.69 20.64 12.08
N GLU A 14 -3.01 21.71 12.50
CA GLU A 14 -2.59 22.78 11.58
C GLU A 14 -1.57 22.28 10.55
N GLN A 15 -0.56 21.50 10.97
CA GLN A 15 0.42 20.90 10.06
C GLN A 15 -0.22 19.91 9.09
N LEU A 16 -1.17 19.07 9.55
CA LEU A 16 -1.92 18.17 8.68
C LEU A 16 -2.84 18.94 7.73
N ASN A 17 -3.52 20.00 8.20
CA ASN A 17 -4.34 20.85 7.35
C ASN A 17 -3.48 21.59 6.32
N LEU A 18 -2.27 22.00 6.67
CA LEU A 18 -1.29 22.57 5.73
C LEU A 18 -0.82 21.52 4.73
N LEU A 19 -0.50 20.29 5.16
CA LEU A 19 -0.11 19.21 4.27
C LEU A 19 -1.26 18.79 3.34
N PHE A 20 -2.47 18.68 3.87
CA PHE A 20 -3.70 18.36 3.14
C PHE A 20 -4.07 19.48 2.18
N LYS A 21 -3.93 20.75 2.58
CA LYS A 21 -4.14 21.92 1.73
C LYS A 21 -3.09 22.01 0.63
N CYS A 22 -1.81 21.79 0.93
CA CYS A 22 -0.75 21.71 -0.07
C CYS A 22 -1.02 20.57 -1.06
N LEU A 23 -1.48 19.41 -0.58
CA LEU A 23 -1.84 18.25 -1.39
C LEU A 23 -3.08 18.51 -2.27
N CYS A 24 -4.12 19.17 -1.75
CA CYS A 24 -5.31 19.56 -2.52
C CYS A 24 -5.02 20.67 -3.55
N GLU A 25 -4.13 21.62 -3.23
CA GLU A 25 -3.74 22.71 -4.13
C GLU A 25 -2.91 22.22 -5.34
N VAL A 26 -2.25 21.05 -5.25
CA VAL A 26 -1.57 20.47 -6.42
C VAL A 26 -2.58 19.97 -7.46
N LYS A 27 -3.72 19.42 -7.02
CA LYS A 27 -4.76 18.88 -7.92
C LYS A 27 -5.55 19.98 -8.64
N THR A 28 -5.87 21.09 -7.97
CA THR A 28 -6.55 22.22 -8.63
C THR A 28 -5.68 22.91 -9.68
N LYS A 29 -4.35 22.75 -9.63
CA LYS A 29 -3.47 23.17 -10.72
C LYS A 29 -3.32 22.12 -11.80
N GLU A 30 -3.27 20.82 -11.49
CA GLU A 30 -3.16 19.78 -12.53
C GLU A 30 -4.43 19.57 -13.37
N GLU A 31 -5.63 19.65 -12.77
CA GLU A 31 -6.89 19.65 -13.54
C GLU A 31 -7.03 20.90 -14.41
N ASN A 32 -6.42 22.01 -14.00
CA ASN A 32 -6.29 23.21 -14.82
C ASN A 32 -5.08 23.16 -15.77
N CYS A 33 -4.06 22.32 -15.58
CA CYS A 33 -2.86 22.27 -16.43
C CYS A 33 -3.03 21.54 -17.76
N LEU A 34 -4.22 20.99 -18.07
CA LEU A 34 -4.58 20.74 -19.47
C LEU A 34 -4.93 22.05 -20.22
N LYS A 35 -4.98 23.18 -19.52
CA LYS A 35 -5.09 24.53 -20.09
C LYS A 35 -4.18 25.51 -19.35
N GLU A 36 -3.10 25.87 -20.03
CA GLU A 36 -2.30 27.06 -19.78
C GLU A 36 -1.24 26.94 -18.68
N GLU A 37 0.00 26.87 -19.17
CA GLU A 37 1.17 27.39 -18.47
C GLU A 37 0.93 28.85 -18.04
N LYS A 38 1.38 29.16 -16.82
CA LYS A 38 1.49 30.48 -16.18
C LYS A 38 0.24 30.98 -15.46
N SER A 39 0.25 30.78 -14.13
CA SER A 39 -0.05 31.91 -13.24
C SER A 39 0.62 31.75 -11.87
N VAL A 40 1.58 32.65 -11.65
CA VAL A 40 2.18 33.01 -10.36
C VAL A 40 1.28 34.06 -9.73
N LYS A 41 0.62 33.75 -8.61
CA LYS A 41 0.21 34.72 -7.55
C LYS A 41 0.04 33.97 -6.24
N ASP A 42 1.12 34.02 -5.46
CA ASP A 42 1.31 33.76 -4.02
C ASP A 42 2.63 32.99 -3.90
N GLY A 43 3.63 33.64 -3.31
CA GLY A 43 5.05 33.27 -3.32
C GLY A 43 5.40 32.01 -2.52
N HIS A 44 4.57 30.97 -2.58
CA HIS A 44 4.95 29.62 -2.24
C HIS A 44 5.09 28.83 -3.54
N LEU A 45 6.33 28.58 -3.97
CA LEU A 45 6.59 27.51 -4.91
C LEU A 45 6.09 26.23 -4.24
N ILE A 46 4.95 25.71 -4.70
CA ILE A 46 4.54 24.35 -4.37
C ILE A 46 5.64 23.47 -4.95
N PRO A 47 6.41 22.73 -4.12
CA PRO A 47 7.42 21.86 -4.65
C PRO A 47 6.75 20.86 -5.60
N LYS A 48 7.35 20.62 -6.76
CA LYS A 48 6.95 19.47 -7.59
C LYS A 48 7.38 18.25 -6.80
N LEU A 49 6.44 17.63 -6.08
CA LEU A 49 6.75 16.46 -5.29
C LEU A 49 6.95 15.27 -6.22
N ASP A 50 8.03 14.53 -5.98
CA ASP A 50 8.25 13.24 -6.63
C ASP A 50 7.26 12.19 -6.08
N GLY A 51 6.97 11.15 -6.87
CA GLY A 51 6.05 10.07 -6.49
C GLY A 51 6.44 9.39 -5.17
N ILE A 52 7.75 9.28 -4.91
CA ILE A 52 8.30 8.76 -3.65
C ILE A 52 7.95 9.69 -2.48
N GLN A 53 8.07 11.01 -2.67
CA GLN A 53 7.79 11.99 -1.62
C GLN A 53 6.31 11.97 -1.22
N ILE A 54 5.41 11.89 -2.22
CA ILE A 54 3.97 11.75 -1.98
C ILE A 54 3.68 10.48 -1.20
N THR A 55 4.33 9.38 -1.56
CA THR A 55 4.17 8.09 -0.89
C THR A 55 4.60 8.16 0.57
N CYS A 56 5.79 8.71 0.85
CA CYS A 56 6.30 8.87 2.21
C CYS A 56 5.42 9.80 3.06
N LEU A 57 4.98 10.93 2.49
CA LEU A 57 4.07 11.85 3.19
C LEU A 57 2.72 11.21 3.47
N SER A 58 2.17 10.49 2.49
CA SER A 58 0.90 9.76 2.66
C SER A 58 1.01 8.72 3.76
N GLN A 59 2.12 7.97 3.81
CA GLN A 59 2.39 7.03 4.88
C GLN A 59 2.46 7.73 6.25
N LEU A 60 3.16 8.86 6.36
CA LEU A 60 3.28 9.61 7.61
C LEU A 60 1.91 10.11 8.10
N VAL A 61 1.11 10.68 7.20
CA VAL A 61 -0.26 11.14 7.49
C VAL A 61 -1.12 9.97 7.97
N VAL A 62 -1.08 8.83 7.27
CA VAL A 62 -1.84 7.64 7.64
C VAL A 62 -1.42 7.10 9.00
N GLN A 63 -0.12 6.99 9.27
CA GLN A 63 0.37 6.52 10.57
C GLN A 63 -0.11 7.45 11.69
N TYR A 64 -0.10 8.76 11.46
CA TYR A 64 -0.61 9.70 12.44
C TYR A 64 -2.11 9.54 12.71
N ILE A 65 -2.93 9.49 11.66
CA ILE A 65 -4.38 9.32 11.83
C ILE A 65 -4.70 7.95 12.44
N TRP A 66 -3.90 6.92 12.13
CA TRP A 66 -3.97 5.61 12.77
C TRP A 66 -3.67 5.66 14.27
N GLU A 67 -2.69 6.46 14.70
CA GLU A 67 -2.44 6.69 16.13
C GLU A 67 -3.64 7.35 16.82
N ILE A 68 -4.28 8.33 16.18
CA ILE A 68 -5.52 8.95 16.69
C ILE A 68 -6.62 7.88 16.81
N TYR A 69 -6.84 7.09 15.76
CA TYR A 69 -7.82 6.00 15.74
C TYR A 69 -7.63 5.03 16.93
N ARG A 70 -6.38 4.70 17.27
CA ARG A 70 -6.08 3.84 18.43
C ARG A 70 -6.35 4.52 19.77
N ARG A 71 -6.13 5.84 19.88
CA ARG A 71 -6.32 6.59 21.12
C ARG A 71 -7.79 6.91 21.40
N GLU A 72 -8.57 7.22 20.37
CA GLU A 72 -9.97 7.64 20.48
C GLU A 72 -10.97 6.46 20.55
N GLY A 73 -10.47 5.23 20.72
CA GLY A 73 -11.31 4.05 20.95
C GLY A 73 -11.93 3.46 19.68
N HIS A 74 -11.19 3.48 18.56
CA HIS A 74 -11.56 2.79 17.32
C HIS A 74 -12.82 3.30 16.61
N GLN A 75 -13.01 4.62 16.59
CA GLN A 75 -14.13 5.22 15.88
C GLN A 75 -14.06 4.97 14.37
N LEU A 76 -15.17 4.52 13.80
CA LEU A 76 -15.27 4.14 12.39
C LEU A 76 -15.00 5.32 11.44
N GLU A 77 -15.43 6.52 11.81
CA GLU A 77 -15.29 7.74 11.01
C GLU A 77 -13.83 8.05 10.68
N ILE A 78 -12.93 7.85 11.64
CA ILE A 78 -11.49 8.06 11.47
C ILE A 78 -10.94 7.04 10.47
N LEU A 79 -11.33 5.77 10.58
CA LEU A 79 -10.89 4.72 9.66
C LEU A 79 -11.34 5.01 8.21
N LEU A 80 -12.58 5.49 8.03
CA LEU A 80 -13.09 5.89 6.72
C LEU A 80 -12.33 7.09 6.15
N SER A 81 -11.95 8.06 6.99
CA SER A 81 -11.14 9.20 6.55
C SER A 81 -9.75 8.79 6.05
N ILE A 82 -9.12 7.79 6.70
CA ILE A 82 -7.84 7.22 6.23
C ILE A 82 -8.02 6.58 4.85
N ILE A 83 -9.08 5.79 4.66
CA ILE A 83 -9.35 5.14 3.37
C ILE A 83 -9.59 6.19 2.28
N ALA A 84 -10.41 7.21 2.56
CA ALA A 84 -10.69 8.26 1.60
C ALA A 84 -9.42 9.03 1.20
N PHE A 85 -8.56 9.35 2.17
CA PHE A 85 -7.26 9.97 1.90
C PHE A 85 -6.34 9.10 1.05
N LEU A 86 -6.26 7.80 1.34
CA LEU A 86 -5.41 6.88 0.59
C LEU A 86 -5.91 6.63 -0.83
N GLU A 87 -7.22 6.50 -1.04
CA GLU A 87 -7.81 6.40 -2.38
C GLU A 87 -7.51 7.67 -3.18
N TRP A 88 -7.61 8.84 -2.55
CA TRP A 88 -7.22 10.11 -3.16
C TRP A 88 -5.71 10.16 -3.51
N ALA A 89 -4.84 9.77 -2.58
CA ALA A 89 -3.39 9.79 -2.77
C ALA A 89 -2.91 8.79 -3.83
N LYS A 90 -3.61 7.65 -3.97
CA LYS A 90 -3.32 6.62 -4.96
C LYS A 90 -3.50 7.15 -6.40
N ASP A 91 -4.46 8.03 -6.63
CA ASP A 91 -4.76 8.55 -7.96
C ASP A 91 -3.80 9.69 -8.39
N PHE A 92 -2.95 10.17 -7.48
CA PHE A 92 -2.12 11.37 -7.70
C PHE A 92 -0.87 11.09 -8.56
N HIS A 93 -0.27 9.91 -8.47
CA HIS A 93 0.87 9.52 -9.30
C HIS A 93 0.87 8.01 -9.54
N SER A 94 0.87 7.54 -10.78
CA SER A 94 0.75 6.10 -11.10
C SER A 94 1.97 5.27 -10.65
N ASP A 95 3.17 5.86 -10.64
CA ASP A 95 4.40 5.07 -10.73
C ASP A 95 4.94 4.58 -9.38
N CYS A 96 4.46 5.12 -8.26
CA CYS A 96 4.95 4.81 -6.90
C CYS A 96 3.85 4.44 -5.90
N THR A 97 2.73 3.88 -6.36
CA THR A 97 1.53 3.67 -5.51
C THR A 97 1.44 2.32 -4.82
N ALA A 98 2.37 1.39 -5.09
CA ALA A 98 2.29 0.03 -4.55
C ALA A 98 2.15 0.00 -3.02
N SER A 99 2.88 0.85 -2.30
CA SER A 99 2.78 0.88 -0.83
C SER A 99 1.45 1.48 -0.33
N ILE A 100 0.88 2.46 -1.05
CA ILE A 100 -0.45 3.01 -0.78
C ILE A 100 -1.51 1.94 -1.01
N GLN A 101 -1.41 1.20 -2.11
CA GLN A 101 -2.33 0.10 -2.42
C GLN A 101 -2.23 -1.03 -1.39
N ILE A 102 -1.03 -1.36 -0.91
CA ILE A 102 -0.85 -2.33 0.19
C ILE A 102 -1.54 -1.85 1.48
N MET A 103 -1.41 -0.57 1.84
CA MET A 103 -2.12 0.00 3.00
C MET A 103 -3.64 -0.05 2.82
N LEU A 104 -4.15 0.28 1.63
CA LEU A 104 -5.56 0.15 1.29
C LEU A 104 -6.03 -1.30 1.41
N CYS A 105 -5.29 -2.29 0.92
CA CYS A 105 -5.62 -3.71 1.07
C CYS A 105 -5.81 -4.10 2.54
N ARG A 106 -4.91 -3.64 3.42
CA ARG A 106 -5.02 -3.92 4.86
C ARG A 106 -6.28 -3.31 5.48
N LEU A 107 -6.60 -2.07 5.12
CA LEU A 107 -7.79 -1.38 5.61
C LEU A 107 -9.07 -2.02 5.07
N TYR A 108 -9.13 -2.32 3.77
CA TYR A 108 -10.24 -3.06 3.17
C TYR A 108 -10.41 -4.45 3.75
N GLY A 109 -9.33 -5.08 4.22
CA GLY A 109 -9.37 -6.35 4.95
C GLY A 109 -10.19 -6.27 6.23
N ILE A 110 -10.15 -5.14 6.94
CA ILE A 110 -10.95 -4.92 8.16
C ILE A 110 -12.45 -4.89 7.84
N PHE A 111 -12.82 -4.36 6.68
CA PHE A 111 -14.22 -4.26 6.23
C PHE A 111 -14.71 -5.48 5.43
N GLY A 112 -13.82 -6.42 5.09
CA GLY A 112 -14.17 -7.57 4.26
C GLY A 112 -14.42 -7.23 2.79
N CYS A 113 -13.85 -6.14 2.28
CA CYS A 113 -13.99 -5.72 0.88
C CYS A 113 -13.07 -6.55 -0.04
N VAL A 114 -13.32 -7.87 -0.14
CA VAL A 114 -12.45 -8.83 -0.84
C VAL A 114 -12.27 -8.52 -2.33
N GLU A 115 -13.34 -8.07 -2.99
CA GLU A 115 -13.30 -7.70 -4.41
C GLU A 115 -12.31 -6.54 -4.65
N ARG A 116 -12.33 -5.53 -3.78
CA ARG A 116 -11.43 -4.38 -3.87
C ARG A 116 -9.98 -4.77 -3.63
N ILE A 117 -9.73 -5.67 -2.67
CA ILE A 117 -8.39 -6.23 -2.42
C ILE A 117 -7.89 -6.96 -3.67
N LYS A 118 -8.74 -7.80 -4.30
CA LYS A 118 -8.40 -8.52 -5.52
C LYS A 118 -8.09 -7.59 -6.69
N GLU A 119 -8.80 -6.47 -6.82
CA GLU A 119 -8.50 -5.44 -7.83
C GLU A 119 -7.13 -4.79 -7.58
N MET A 120 -6.85 -4.41 -6.33
CA MET A 120 -5.58 -3.80 -5.94
C MET A 120 -4.41 -4.76 -6.16
N GLU A 121 -4.54 -6.04 -5.80
CA GLU A 121 -3.52 -7.07 -6.09
C GLU A 121 -3.18 -7.16 -7.59
N LYS A 122 -4.19 -7.02 -8.45
CA LYS A 122 -3.98 -7.00 -9.91
C LYS A 122 -3.26 -5.73 -10.37
N GLN A 123 -3.59 -4.58 -9.79
CA GLN A 123 -2.95 -3.30 -10.12
C GLN A 123 -1.48 -3.26 -9.69
N ILE A 124 -1.15 -3.83 -8.53
CA ILE A 124 0.23 -3.95 -8.05
C ILE A 124 1.06 -4.93 -8.92
N GLN A 125 0.39 -5.83 -9.65
CA GLN A 125 1.02 -6.85 -10.50
C GLN A 125 2.01 -7.75 -9.75
N LEU A 126 1.60 -8.30 -8.60
CA LEU A 126 2.44 -9.19 -7.80
C LEU A 126 2.87 -10.44 -8.58
N LYS A 127 4.19 -10.67 -8.66
CA LYS A 127 4.79 -11.80 -9.38
C LYS A 127 5.35 -12.84 -8.42
N PHE A 128 5.04 -14.13 -8.67
CA PHE A 128 5.60 -15.31 -8.00
C PHE A 128 5.88 -15.08 -6.52
N ILE A 129 7.15 -15.01 -6.11
CA ILE A 129 7.57 -14.87 -4.70
C ILE A 129 6.92 -13.68 -3.96
N GLN A 130 6.57 -12.61 -4.68
CA GLN A 130 5.86 -11.47 -4.10
C GLN A 130 4.42 -11.84 -3.71
N LYS A 131 3.77 -12.74 -4.45
CA LYS A 131 2.44 -13.27 -4.08
C LYS A 131 2.49 -14.05 -2.79
N ASP A 132 3.54 -14.84 -2.57
CA ASP A 132 3.75 -15.55 -1.31
C ASP A 132 4.01 -14.56 -0.17
N SER A 133 4.97 -13.66 -0.36
CA SER A 133 5.34 -12.64 0.65
C SER A 133 4.18 -11.73 1.07
N LEU A 134 3.25 -11.46 0.16
CA LEU A 134 2.09 -10.58 0.40
C LEU A 134 0.76 -11.34 0.46
N ALA A 135 0.78 -12.68 0.49
CA ALA A 135 -0.43 -13.51 0.52
C ALA A 135 -1.32 -13.15 1.72
N PHE A 136 -0.70 -12.77 2.85
CA PHE A 136 -1.39 -12.40 4.09
C PHE A 136 -2.40 -11.26 3.92
N LEU A 137 -2.27 -10.40 2.89
CA LEU A 137 -3.20 -9.30 2.64
C LEU A 137 -4.61 -9.79 2.32
N ARG A 138 -4.74 -10.97 1.72
CA ARG A 138 -6.01 -11.54 1.31
C ARG A 138 -6.27 -12.91 1.93
N PHE A 139 -5.26 -13.65 2.35
CA PHE A 139 -5.37 -15.07 2.71
C PHE A 139 -6.54 -15.38 3.65
N PHE A 140 -6.68 -14.66 4.77
CA PHE A 140 -7.74 -14.95 5.75
C PHE A 140 -9.06 -14.23 5.49
N THR A 141 -9.04 -13.13 4.71
CA THR A 141 -10.18 -12.23 4.56
C THR A 141 -11.43 -12.91 3.97
N PRO A 142 -11.40 -13.58 2.80
CA PRO A 142 -12.61 -14.18 2.25
C PRO A 142 -13.20 -15.26 3.15
N TYR A 143 -12.37 -16.02 3.87
CA TYR A 143 -12.85 -17.05 4.79
C TYR A 143 -13.58 -16.43 5.99
N HIS A 144 -12.99 -15.41 6.64
CA HIS A 144 -13.61 -14.73 7.79
C HIS A 144 -14.93 -14.04 7.46
N PHE A 145 -15.07 -13.53 6.23
CA PHE A 145 -16.30 -12.88 5.76
C PHE A 145 -17.26 -13.83 5.03
N GLY A 146 -17.08 -15.16 5.14
CA GLY A 146 -18.01 -16.17 4.61
C GLY A 146 -17.98 -16.36 3.09
N ARG A 147 -17.00 -15.77 2.39
CA ARG A 147 -16.80 -15.91 0.94
C ARG A 147 -15.98 -17.16 0.59
N PHE A 148 -16.48 -18.33 0.97
CA PHE A 148 -15.77 -19.61 0.83
C PHE A 148 -15.39 -19.96 -0.62
N LYS A 149 -16.24 -19.61 -1.60
CA LYS A 149 -15.94 -19.86 -3.02
C LYS A 149 -14.70 -19.10 -3.48
N GLU A 150 -14.57 -17.83 -3.09
CA GLU A 150 -13.42 -17.00 -3.43
C GLU A 150 -12.17 -17.46 -2.68
N ALA A 151 -12.31 -17.88 -1.42
CA ALA A 151 -11.24 -18.45 -0.62
C ALA A 151 -10.68 -19.72 -1.29
N ASN A 152 -11.56 -20.67 -1.67
CA ASN A 152 -11.16 -21.92 -2.29
C ASN A 152 -10.39 -21.70 -3.61
N ILE A 153 -10.88 -20.78 -4.46
CA ILE A 153 -10.18 -20.43 -5.70
C ILE A 153 -8.79 -19.87 -5.37
N TYR A 154 -8.70 -18.92 -4.43
CA TYR A 154 -7.44 -18.30 -4.06
C TYR A 154 -6.44 -19.29 -3.46
N TYR A 155 -6.87 -20.19 -2.59
CA TYR A 155 -6.01 -21.22 -2.00
C TYR A 155 -5.55 -22.26 -3.02
N THR A 156 -6.42 -22.62 -3.97
CA THR A 156 -6.05 -23.52 -5.06
C THR A 156 -4.99 -22.86 -5.96
N ASP A 157 -5.18 -21.60 -6.32
CA ASP A 157 -4.21 -20.83 -7.11
C ASP A 157 -2.85 -20.71 -6.39
N LEU A 158 -2.85 -20.51 -5.07
CA LEU A 158 -1.63 -20.50 -4.26
C LEU A 158 -0.98 -21.89 -4.21
N GLY A 159 -1.75 -22.97 -4.04
CA GLY A 159 -1.23 -24.33 -4.06
C GLY A 159 -0.49 -24.66 -5.36
N VAL A 160 -1.11 -24.34 -6.51
CA VAL A 160 -0.49 -24.52 -7.83
C VAL A 160 0.83 -23.72 -7.94
N MET A 161 0.87 -22.50 -7.39
CA MET A 161 2.08 -21.68 -7.39
C MET A 161 3.20 -22.31 -6.56
N PHE A 162 2.89 -22.89 -5.39
CA PHE A 162 3.88 -23.59 -4.57
C PHE A 162 4.39 -24.87 -5.24
N ASP A 163 3.51 -25.67 -5.86
CA ASP A 163 3.90 -26.87 -6.61
C ASP A 163 4.86 -26.51 -7.78
N MET A 164 4.57 -25.41 -8.49
CA MET A 164 5.46 -24.88 -9.54
C MET A 164 6.81 -24.45 -8.97
N ASN A 165 6.80 -23.73 -7.83
CA ASN A 165 8.02 -23.25 -7.20
C ASN A 165 8.91 -24.40 -6.69
N GLU A 166 8.32 -25.45 -6.12
CA GLU A 166 9.04 -26.65 -5.69
C GLU A 166 9.73 -27.34 -6.87
N ARG A 167 8.99 -27.51 -7.99
CA ARG A 167 9.54 -28.10 -9.20
C ARG A 167 10.71 -27.28 -9.77
N GLU A 168 10.53 -25.97 -9.92
CA GLU A 168 11.57 -25.07 -10.44
C GLU A 168 12.81 -25.08 -9.53
N THR A 169 12.61 -25.07 -8.21
CA THR A 169 13.70 -25.13 -7.23
C THR A 169 14.50 -26.42 -7.37
N ASN A 170 13.82 -27.57 -7.51
CA ASN A 170 14.47 -28.86 -7.72
C ASN A 170 15.24 -28.91 -9.05
N GLU A 171 14.69 -28.37 -10.14
CA GLU A 171 15.38 -28.28 -11.43
C GLU A 171 16.63 -27.38 -11.35
N CYS A 172 16.54 -26.24 -10.66
CA CYS A 172 17.66 -25.35 -10.39
C CYS A 172 18.75 -26.03 -9.55
N LEU A 173 18.37 -26.80 -8.54
CA LEU A 173 19.31 -27.55 -7.68
C LEU A 173 20.09 -28.58 -8.51
N VAL A 174 19.40 -29.39 -9.32
CA VAL A 174 20.04 -30.38 -10.21
C VAL A 174 20.99 -29.70 -11.21
N ASN A 175 20.58 -28.55 -11.77
CA ASN A 175 21.42 -27.80 -12.68
C ASN A 175 22.65 -27.18 -11.98
N ALA A 176 22.52 -26.74 -10.73
CA ALA A 176 23.65 -26.25 -9.94
C ALA A 176 24.70 -27.34 -9.70
N TYR A 177 24.27 -28.59 -9.44
CA TYR A 177 25.17 -29.74 -9.36
C TYR A 177 25.88 -30.03 -10.69
N LYS A 178 25.14 -30.03 -11.82
CA LYS A 178 25.72 -30.24 -13.16
C LYS A 178 26.77 -29.18 -13.51
N ASN A 179 26.55 -27.95 -13.08
CA ASN A 179 27.41 -26.80 -13.38
C ASN A 179 28.49 -26.56 -12.31
N ASN A 180 28.72 -27.50 -11.38
CA ASN A 180 29.69 -27.39 -10.28
C ASN A 180 29.56 -26.09 -9.44
N SER A 181 28.35 -25.52 -9.35
CA SER A 181 28.07 -24.26 -8.65
C SER A 181 27.75 -24.50 -7.16
N PHE A 182 28.65 -25.19 -6.46
CA PHE A 182 28.43 -25.68 -5.08
C PHE A 182 28.17 -24.57 -4.05
N ALA A 183 28.68 -23.36 -4.29
CA ALA A 183 28.44 -22.21 -3.42
C ALA A 183 26.97 -21.76 -3.41
N GLN A 184 26.20 -22.06 -4.46
CA GLN A 184 24.77 -21.74 -4.52
C GLN A 184 23.91 -22.81 -3.85
N ILE A 185 24.39 -24.06 -3.79
CA ILE A 185 23.67 -25.22 -3.24
C ILE A 185 23.34 -25.03 -1.76
N GLN A 186 24.27 -24.45 -0.99
CA GLN A 186 24.02 -24.11 0.42
C GLN A 186 22.86 -23.12 0.64
N LYS A 187 22.46 -22.36 -0.39
CA LYS A 187 21.36 -21.39 -0.29
C LYS A 187 19.97 -22.00 -0.56
N PHE A 188 19.93 -23.26 -1.01
CA PHE A 188 18.68 -23.99 -1.25
C PHE A 188 18.30 -24.91 -0.07
N ASN A 189 19.22 -25.15 0.88
CA ASN A 189 18.98 -25.85 2.15
C ASN A 189 18.69 -24.84 3.27
#